data_AF-A0A7C5X058-F1
#
_entry.id   AF-A0A7C5X058-F1
#
_cell.length_a   1.000
_cell.length_b   1.000
_cell.length_c   1.000
_cell.angle_alpha   90.00
_cell.angle_beta   90.00
_cell.angle_gamma   90.00
#
_symmetry.space_group_name_H-M   'P 1'
#
loop_
_entity.id
_entity.type
_entity.pdbx_description
1 polymer ?
#
loop_
_entity_poly.entity_id
_entity_poly.type
_entity_poly.pdbx_seq_one_letter_code
_entity_poly.pdbx_strand_id
1 'polypeptide(L)' 'MAEVDRLLREFFGEPPRPRDLDPLELLIRTILSQNTSDRNRDLAYENLRARFPTLEALLEAEEVE' A
#
# COMPACT_ATOMS: atom_id res chain seq x y z
N MET A 1 -0.93 8.50 25.49
CA MET A 1 -0.72 7.38 24.53
C MET A 1 -1.22 6.05 25.08
N ALA A 2 -0.76 5.60 26.25
CA ALA A 2 -1.19 4.30 26.82
C ALA A 2 -2.71 4.16 27.05
N GLU A 3 -3.38 5.22 27.51
CA GLU A 3 -4.84 5.20 27.70
C GLU A 3 -5.61 5.11 26.38
N VAL A 4 -5.18 5.87 25.36
CA VAL A 4 -5.78 5.84 24.02
C VAL A 4 -5.59 4.47 23.38
N ASP A 5 -4.38 3.91 23.47
CA ASP A 5 -4.08 2.56 22.98
C ASP A 5 -4.98 1.50 23.64
N ARG A 6 -5.14 1.55 24.97
CA ARG A 6 -6.05 0.65 25.70
C ARG A 6 -7.49 0.76 25.21
N LEU A 7 -8.04 1.98 25.12
CA LEU A 7 -9.43 2.19 24.70
C LEU A 7 -9.69 1.71 23.27
N LEU A 8 -8.74 1.92 22.36
CA LEU A 8 -8.85 1.43 20.98
C LEU A 8 -8.82 -0.10 20.92
N ARG A 9 -7.94 -0.75 21.70
CA ARG A 9 -7.87 -2.22 21.76
C ARG A 9 -9.12 -2.82 22.40
N GLU A 10 -9.70 -2.19 23.42
CA GLU A 10 -10.95 -2.64 24.04
C GLU A 10 -12.13 -2.57 23.06
N PHE A 11 -12.20 -1.52 22.23
CA PHE A 11 -13.31 -1.31 21.30
C PHE A 11 -13.16 -2.08 19.97
N PHE A 12 -11.97 -2.05 19.36
CA PHE A 12 -11.71 -2.65 18.04
C PHE A 12 -11.00 -4.01 18.10
N GLY A 13 -10.45 -4.39 19.26
CA GLY A 13 -9.60 -5.56 19.41
C GLY A 13 -8.12 -5.28 19.09
N GLU A 14 -7.31 -6.33 19.22
CA GLU A 14 -5.90 -6.30 18.83
C GLU A 14 -5.77 -6.15 17.31
N PRO A 15 -5.03 -5.14 16.79
CA PRO A 15 -4.78 -5.05 15.37
C PRO A 15 -4.05 -6.32 14.88
N PRO A 16 -4.40 -6.86 13.70
CA PRO A 16 -3.69 -7.98 13.15
C PRO A 16 -2.22 -7.59 12.92
N ARG A 17 -1.33 -8.60 12.97
CA ARG A 17 0.06 -8.37 12.55
C ARG A 17 0.07 -7.82 11.12
N PRO A 18 0.95 -6.84 10.82
CA PRO A 18 1.12 -6.35 9.45
C PRO A 18 1.38 -7.53 8.51
N ARG A 19 0.87 -7.43 7.28
CA ARG A 19 1.20 -8.40 6.24
C ARG A 19 2.69 -8.33 5.96
N ASP A 20 3.30 -9.49 5.77
CA ASP A 20 4.67 -9.58 5.28
C ASP A 20 4.64 -9.26 3.77
N LEU A 21 4.93 -8.00 3.46
CA LEU A 21 5.03 -7.49 2.09
C LEU A 21 6.49 -7.20 1.80
N ASP A 22 6.88 -7.42 0.55
CA ASP A 22 8.14 -6.90 0.05
C ASP A 22 8.22 -5.38 0.34
N PRO A 23 9.31 -4.86 0.93
CA PRO A 23 9.41 -3.46 1.32
C PRO A 23 9.19 -2.48 0.17
N LEU A 24 9.55 -2.85 -1.06
CA LEU A 24 9.36 -2.01 -2.23
C LEU A 24 7.90 -2.03 -2.71
N GLU A 25 7.23 -3.19 -2.67
CA GLU A 25 5.78 -3.26 -2.86
C GLU A 25 5.04 -2.37 -1.85
N LEU A 26 5.42 -2.44 -0.56
CA LEU A 26 4.84 -1.61 0.49
C LEU A 26 5.04 -0.12 0.21
N LEU A 27 6.24 0.28 -0.22
CA LEU A 27 6.56 1.67 -0.56
C LEU A 27 5.70 2.16 -1.75
N ILE A 28 5.62 1.39 -2.82
CA ILE A 28 4.81 1.74 -4.01
C ILE A 28 3.33 1.89 -3.62
N ARG A 29 2.78 0.92 -2.87
CA ARG A 29 1.40 1.01 -2.37
C ARG A 29 1.18 2.25 -1.48
N THR A 30 2.17 2.62 -0.66
CA THR A 30 2.10 3.81 0.19
C THR A 30 2.07 5.11 -0.63
N ILE A 31 2.88 5.19 -1.69
CA ILE A 31 2.86 6.33 -2.63
C ILE A 31 1.50 6.42 -3.33
N LEU A 32 1.00 5.29 -3.85
CA LEU A 32 -0.31 5.22 -4.51
C LEU A 32 -1.50 5.51 -3.57
N SER A 33 -1.31 5.46 -2.25
CA SER A 33 -2.35 5.76 -1.26
C SER A 33 -2.58 7.26 -1.07
N GLN A 34 -1.62 8.10 -1.47
CA GLN A 34 -1.69 9.54 -1.20
C GLN A 34 -2.91 10.14 -1.90
N ASN A 35 -3.74 10.86 -1.12
CA ASN A 35 -4.95 11.52 -1.60
C ASN A 35 -5.98 10.59 -2.28
N THR A 36 -6.03 9.29 -1.93
CA THR A 36 -7.01 8.33 -2.49
C THR A 36 -7.51 7.32 -1.44
N SER A 37 -8.26 6.31 -1.88
CA SER A 37 -8.82 5.23 -1.03
C SER A 37 -8.07 3.91 -1.20
N ASP A 38 -8.18 3.00 -0.22
CA ASP A 38 -7.60 1.65 -0.29
C ASP A 38 -8.02 0.90 -1.55
N ARG A 39 -9.30 0.99 -1.93
CA ARG A 39 -9.81 0.37 -3.16
C ARG A 39 -9.09 0.89 -4.40
N ASN A 40 -8.90 2.21 -4.49
CA ASN A 40 -8.25 2.83 -5.64
C ASN A 40 -6.76 2.52 -5.67
N ARG A 41 -6.10 2.52 -4.51
CA ARG A 41 -4.71 2.10 -4.35
C ARG A 41 -4.51 0.68 -4.86
N ASP A 42 -5.37 -0.25 -4.44
CA ASP A 42 -5.23 -1.66 -4.78
C ASP A 42 -5.44 -1.89 -6.28
N LEU A 43 -6.47 -1.27 -6.87
CA LEU A 43 -6.68 -1.30 -8.32
C LEU A 43 -5.52 -0.67 -9.09
N ALA A 44 -4.98 0.46 -8.62
CA ALA A 44 -3.84 1.12 -9.25
C ALA A 44 -2.58 0.24 -9.21
N TYR A 45 -2.31 -0.40 -8.06
CA TYR A 45 -1.18 -1.31 -7.92
C TYR A 45 -1.34 -2.55 -8.80
N GLU A 46 -2.52 -3.16 -8.85
CA GLU A 46 -2.81 -4.31 -9.73
C GLU A 46 -2.60 -3.94 -11.21
N ASN A 47 -3.12 -2.79 -11.64
CA ASN A 47 -2.92 -2.29 -13.00
C ASN A 47 -1.44 -1.99 -13.31
N LEU A 48 -0.70 -1.42 -12.35
CA LEU A 48 0.73 -1.16 -12.48
C LEU A 48 1.50 -2.46 -12.72
N ARG A 49 1.24 -3.50 -11.91
CA ARG A 49 1.92 -4.81 -12.03
C ARG A 49 1.49 -5.58 -13.27
N ALA A 50 0.24 -5.43 -13.71
CA ALA A 50 -0.23 -6.00 -14.97
C ALA A 50 0.44 -5.35 -16.19
N ARG A 51 0.64 -4.03 -16.17
CA ARG A 51 1.31 -3.29 -17.26
C ARG A 51 2.83 -3.44 -17.24
N PHE A 52 3.43 -3.49 -16.05
CA PHE A 52 4.87 -3.60 -15.84
C PHE A 52 5.17 -4.80 -14.93
N PRO A 53 5.32 -6.01 -15.49
CA PRO A 53 5.50 -7.24 -14.70
C PRO A 53 6.80 -7.25 -13.88
N THR A 54 7.81 -6.47 -14.27
CA THR A 54 9.07 -6.31 -13.52
C THR A 54 9.30 -4.85 -13.14
N LEU A 55 10.14 -4.61 -12.15
CA LEU A 55 10.49 -3.25 -11.73
C LEU A 55 11.37 -2.57 -12.77
N GLU A 56 12.19 -3.34 -13.48
CA GLU A 56 12.99 -2.90 -14.61
C GLU A 56 12.08 -2.40 -15.73
N ALA A 57 11.02 -3.14 -16.07
CA ALA A 57 10.04 -2.71 -17.07
C ALA A 57 9.30 -1.43 -16.67
N LEU A 58 9.09 -1.22 -15.37
CA LEU A 58 8.53 0.03 -14.85
C LEU A 58 9.53 1.18 -14.95
N LEU A 59 10.81 0.93 -14.67
CA LEU A 59 11.88 1.92 -14.73
C LEU A 59 12.19 2.36 -16.17
N GLU A 60 12.10 1.43 -17.13
CA GLU A 60 12.29 1.66 -18.56
C GLU A 60 11.07 2.30 -19.24
N ALA A 61 9.95 2.42 -18.52
CA ALA A 61 8.73 2.99 -19.08
C ALA A 61 8.93 4.47 -19.41
N GLU A 62 8.51 4.86 -20.62
CA GLU A 62 8.47 6.27 -21.00
C GLU A 62 7.38 7.00 -20.21
N GLU A 63 7.74 8.18 -19.71
CA GLU A 63 6.75 9.12 -19.19
C GLU A 63 5.97 9.70 -20.38
N VAL A 64 4.67 9.47 -20.39
CA VAL A 64 3.78 10.00 -21.42
C VAL A 64 2.98 11.11 -20.76
N GLU A 65 3.15 12.33 -21.26
CA GLU A 65 2.49 13.55 -20.77
C GLU A 65 0.99 13.59 -21.15
#